data_AF-X1KGA3-F1
#
_entry.id   AF-X1KGA3-F1
#
_cell.length_a   1.000
_cell.length_b   1.000
_cell.length_c   1.000
_cell.angle_alpha   90.00
_cell.angle_beta   90.00
_cell.angle_gamma   90.00
#
_symmetry.space_group_name_H-M   'P 1'
#
loop_
_entity.id
_entity.type
_entity.pdbx_description
1 polymer ?
#
loop_
_entity_poly.entity_id
_entity_poly.type
_entity_poly.pdbx_seq_one_letter_code
_entity_poly.pdbx_strand_id
1 'polypeptide(L)'
;MGGVGLLILFGWLYSGQDERFYLIPLSDWVNTWVDWLVINLAVVFDSIKYATAVVLNNFERFLLWLPWWVVLALTTLLVWRVAGSRVAIFSVAALYFTGTLGLWDLCMSTLALIATAVLISVVLGIP
;
A
#
# COMPACT_ATOMS: atom_id res chain seq x y z
N MET A 1 -6.69 27.42 -27.27
CA MET A 1 -5.84 28.41 -26.57
C MET A 1 -6.24 28.54 -25.09
N GLY A 2 -6.37 27.43 -24.33
CA GLY A 2 -6.93 27.46 -22.97
C GLY A 2 -6.15 26.72 -21.88
N GLY A 3 -5.11 25.94 -22.21
CA GLY A 3 -4.35 25.15 -21.21
C GLY A 3 -3.16 25.89 -20.59
N VAL A 4 -2.54 26.79 -21.34
CA VAL A 4 -1.29 27.45 -20.92
C VAL A 4 -1.52 28.43 -19.77
N GLY A 5 -2.66 29.13 -19.73
CA GLY A 5 -3.00 30.06 -18.65
C GLY A 5 -3.20 29.39 -17.29
N LEU A 6 -3.70 28.14 -17.27
CA LEU A 6 -3.91 27.38 -16.03
C LEU A 6 -2.60 26.81 -15.50
N LEU A 7 -1.66 26.44 -16.38
CA LEU A 7 -0.30 26.05 -16.01
C LEU A 7 0.54 27.24 -15.52
N ILE A 8 0.33 28.44 -16.08
CA ILE A 8 0.99 29.67 -15.59
C ILE A 8 0.40 30.10 -14.25
N LEU A 9 -0.92 29.99 -14.04
CA LEU A 9 -1.55 30.24 -12.74
C LEU A 9 -1.13 29.23 -11.67
N PHE A 10 -1.06 27.93 -12.00
CA PHE A 10 -0.53 26.91 -11.10
C PHE A 10 0.96 27.11 -10.82
N GLY A 11 1.76 27.48 -11.83
CA GLY A 11 3.17 27.81 -11.68
C GLY A 11 3.40 29.06 -10.82
N TRP A 12 2.55 30.07 -10.94
CA TRP A 12 2.57 31.29 -10.12
C TRP A 12 2.07 31.05 -8.69
N LEU A 13 1.11 30.13 -8.51
CA LEU A 13 0.61 29.68 -7.21
C LEU A 13 1.66 28.82 -6.49
N TYR A 14 2.43 28.01 -7.22
CA TYR A 14 3.55 27.24 -6.67
C TYR A 14 4.75 28.14 -6.36
N SER A 15 5.12 29.07 -7.24
CA SER A 15 6.23 30.01 -7.01
C SER A 15 5.97 31.03 -5.89
N GLY A 16 4.74 31.14 -5.38
CA GLY A 16 4.34 32.09 -4.35
C GLY A 16 4.34 31.54 -2.91
N GLN A 17 4.56 30.24 -2.71
CA GLN A 17 4.46 29.58 -1.40
C GLN A 17 5.84 29.30 -0.75
N ASP A 18 6.95 29.58 -1.43
CA ASP A 18 8.26 29.09 -1.00
C ASP A 18 9.18 30.15 -0.32
N GLU A 19 8.79 31.42 -0.20
CA GLU A 19 9.77 32.47 0.19
C GLU A 19 9.28 33.52 1.23
N ARG A 20 8.21 33.29 1.99
CA ARG A 20 7.67 34.28 2.97
C ARG A 20 7.38 33.72 4.37
N PHE A 21 8.04 32.63 4.78
CA PHE A 21 8.07 32.15 6.17
C PHE A 21 9.48 31.77 6.65
N TYR A 22 10.51 32.46 6.15
CA TYR A 22 11.93 32.25 6.51
C TYR A 22 12.51 33.46 7.29
N LEU A 23 12.05 33.68 8.53
CA LEU A 23 12.69 34.60 9.48
C LEU A 23 13.00 33.93 10.83
N ILE A 24 12.83 32.62 10.90
CA ILE A 24 13.15 31.79 12.05
C ILE A 24 14.18 30.76 11.56
N PRO A 25 15.39 30.67 12.12
CA PRO A 25 16.41 29.67 11.75
C PRO A 25 16.03 28.23 12.12
N LEU A 26 14.72 27.96 12.29
CA LEU A 26 14.16 26.64 12.54
C LEU A 26 14.38 25.71 11.36
N SER A 27 14.35 26.21 10.12
CA SER A 27 14.55 25.33 8.96
C SER A 27 15.99 24.82 8.86
N ASP A 28 17.00 25.65 9.14
CA ASP A 28 18.40 25.21 9.11
C ASP A 28 18.70 24.22 10.24
N TRP A 29 18.16 24.46 11.44
CA TRP A 29 18.25 23.54 12.57
C TRP A 29 17.56 22.22 12.22
N VAL A 30 16.28 22.23 11.81
CA VAL A 30 15.52 21.03 11.45
C VAL A 30 16.19 20.26 10.31
N ASN A 31 16.64 20.93 9.25
CA ASN A 31 17.36 20.28 8.15
C ASN A 31 18.65 19.61 8.66
N THR A 32 19.44 20.28 9.50
CA THR A 32 20.67 19.69 10.08
C THR A 32 20.36 18.46 10.94
N TRP A 33 19.28 18.48 11.74
CA TRP A 33 18.84 17.32 12.53
C TRP A 33 18.30 16.18 11.68
N VAL A 34 17.52 16.50 10.64
CA VAL A 34 16.99 15.51 9.69
C VAL A 34 18.13 14.88 8.90
N ASP A 35 19.08 15.67 8.41
CA ASP A 35 20.25 15.17 7.68
C ASP A 35 21.13 14.28 8.57
N TRP A 36 21.34 14.67 9.84
CA TRP A 36 22.03 13.81 10.81
C TRP A 36 21.27 12.51 11.06
N LEU A 37 19.94 12.56 11.20
CA LEU A 37 19.07 11.39 11.33
C LEU A 37 19.15 10.50 10.09
N VAL A 38 19.09 11.07 8.90
CA VAL A 38 19.16 10.32 7.64
C VAL A 38 20.53 9.66 7.49
N ILE A 39 21.64 10.33 7.80
CA ILE A 39 22.98 9.72 7.68
C ILE A 39 23.20 8.59 8.69
N ASN A 40 22.80 8.80 9.95
CA ASN A 40 23.05 7.82 11.03
C ASN A 40 22.02 6.68 11.05
N LEU A 41 20.75 6.96 10.73
CA LEU A 41 19.68 5.97 10.69
C LEU A 41 19.33 5.49 9.27
N ALA A 42 19.99 5.95 8.19
CA ALA A 42 19.74 5.43 6.83
C ALA A 42 19.76 3.90 6.81
N VAL A 43 20.77 3.29 7.43
CA VAL A 43 20.89 1.82 7.52
C VAL A 43 19.69 1.19 8.25
N VAL A 44 19.19 1.82 9.31
CA VAL A 44 18.02 1.35 10.06
C VAL A 44 16.73 1.54 9.26
N PHE A 45 16.51 2.71 8.67
CA PHE A 45 15.31 2.99 7.86
C PHE A 45 15.27 2.13 6.60
N ASP A 46 16.41 1.96 5.92
CA ASP A 46 16.47 1.16 4.70
C ASP A 46 16.38 -0.33 5.00
N SER A 47 16.92 -0.82 6.13
CA SER A 47 16.72 -2.21 6.54
C SER A 47 15.27 -2.52 6.90
N ILE A 48 14.54 -1.63 7.58
CA ILE A 48 13.09 -1.81 7.86
C ILE A 48 12.27 -1.80 6.57
N LYS A 49 12.55 -0.86 5.65
CA LYS A 49 11.89 -0.81 4.34
C LYS A 49 12.15 -2.09 3.55
N TYR A 50 13.41 -2.53 3.49
CA TYR A 50 13.81 -3.74 2.79
C TYR A 50 13.14 -4.97 3.39
N ALA A 51 13.18 -5.14 4.72
CA ALA A 51 12.53 -6.26 5.41
C ALA A 51 11.02 -6.32 5.09
N THR A 52 10.33 -5.19 5.21
CA THR A 52 8.89 -5.09 4.90
C THR A 52 8.61 -5.41 3.42
N ALA A 53 9.41 -4.86 2.50
CA ALA A 53 9.27 -5.09 1.07
C ALA A 53 9.53 -6.55 0.68
N VAL A 54 10.50 -7.20 1.32
CA VAL A 54 10.78 -8.63 1.10
C VAL A 54 9.60 -9.47 1.53
N VAL A 55 9.05 -9.28 2.73
CA VAL A 55 7.89 -10.06 3.19
C VAL A 55 6.69 -9.83 2.26
N LEU A 56 6.42 -8.56 1.92
CA LEU A 56 5.33 -8.21 1.03
C LEU A 56 5.43 -8.88 -0.33
N ASN A 57 6.58 -8.75 -1.01
CA ASN A 57 6.79 -9.30 -2.34
C ASN A 57 6.71 -10.84 -2.32
N ASN A 58 7.20 -11.48 -1.26
CA ASN A 58 7.04 -12.93 -1.09
C ASN A 58 5.57 -13.33 -0.96
N PHE A 59 4.79 -12.61 -0.14
CA PHE A 59 3.35 -12.86 0.01
C PHE A 59 2.58 -12.59 -1.29
N GLU A 60 2.85 -11.47 -1.95
CA GLU A 60 2.23 -11.12 -3.22
C GLU A 60 2.52 -12.19 -4.27
N ARG A 61 3.78 -12.61 -4.43
CA ARG A 61 4.14 -13.70 -5.35
C ARG A 61 3.47 -15.02 -4.98
N PHE A 62 3.36 -15.35 -3.69
CA PHE A 62 2.69 -16.56 -3.24
C PHE A 62 1.20 -16.56 -3.58
N LEU A 63 0.51 -15.43 -3.39
CA LEU A 63 -0.91 -15.28 -3.72
C LEU A 63 -1.16 -15.20 -5.22
N LEU A 64 -0.35 -14.46 -5.97
CA LEU A 64 -0.45 -14.35 -7.43
C LEU A 64 -0.13 -15.65 -8.15
N TRP A 65 0.68 -16.51 -7.54
CA TRP A 65 0.93 -17.85 -8.07
C TRP A 65 -0.34 -18.73 -8.05
N LEU A 66 -1.32 -18.42 -7.20
CA LEU A 66 -2.61 -19.11 -7.21
C LEU A 66 -3.53 -18.55 -8.32
N PRO A 67 -3.90 -19.35 -9.34
CA PRO A 67 -4.81 -18.90 -10.37
C PRO A 67 -6.22 -18.66 -9.79
N TRP A 68 -6.94 -17.69 -10.36
CA TRP A 68 -8.22 -17.22 -9.83
C TRP A 68 -9.28 -18.31 -9.66
N TRP A 69 -9.29 -19.31 -10.54
CA TRP A 69 -10.19 -20.47 -10.43
C TRP A 69 -9.99 -21.26 -9.14
N VAL A 70 -8.75 -21.40 -8.67
CA VAL A 70 -8.41 -22.17 -7.46
C VAL A 70 -8.88 -21.43 -6.22
N VAL A 71 -8.60 -20.13 -6.14
CA VAL A 71 -9.04 -19.31 -5.00
C VAL A 71 -10.57 -19.20 -4.96
N LEU A 72 -11.23 -19.11 -6.11
CA LEU A 72 -12.69 -19.10 -6.20
C LEU A 72 -13.30 -20.41 -5.65
N ALA A 73 -12.75 -21.56 -6.03
CA ALA A 73 -13.19 -22.85 -5.49
C ALA A 73 -12.94 -22.96 -3.97
N LEU A 74 -11.76 -22.56 -3.50
CA LEU A 74 -11.38 -22.60 -2.09
C LEU A 74 -12.27 -21.68 -1.25
N THR A 75 -12.52 -20.45 -1.72
CA THR A 75 -13.38 -19.48 -1.04
C THR A 75 -14.82 -19.94 -1.00
N THR A 76 -15.32 -20.56 -2.09
CA THR A 76 -16.66 -21.17 -2.12
C THR A 76 -16.83 -22.20 -1.00
N LEU A 77 -15.85 -23.10 -0.85
CA LEU A 77 -15.88 -24.14 0.18
C LEU A 77 -15.79 -23.58 1.60
N LEU A 78 -14.92 -22.59 1.83
CA LEU A 78 -14.77 -21.94 3.13
C LEU A 78 -16.03 -21.17 3.53
N VAL A 79 -16.57 -20.33 2.65
CA VAL A 79 -17.77 -19.53 2.96
C VAL A 79 -18.98 -20.43 3.17
N TRP A 80 -19.11 -21.49 2.37
CA TRP A 80 -20.20 -22.45 2.55
C TRP A 80 -20.17 -23.11 3.93
N ARG A 81 -18.97 -23.41 4.45
CA ARG A 81 -18.77 -23.98 5.80
C ARG A 81 -19.01 -23.00 6.94
N VAL A 82 -18.65 -21.73 6.78
CA VAL A 82 -18.69 -20.74 7.88
C VAL A 82 -20.03 -19.98 7.94
N ALA A 83 -20.56 -19.54 6.80
CA ALA A 83 -21.67 -18.59 6.73
C ALA A 83 -22.95 -19.14 6.06
N GLY A 84 -22.91 -20.39 5.58
CA GLY A 84 -24.03 -21.06 4.92
C GLY A 84 -24.25 -20.66 3.46
N SER A 85 -25.22 -21.31 2.81
CA SER A 85 -25.39 -21.26 1.35
C SER A 85 -25.76 -19.87 0.78
N ARG A 86 -26.48 -19.03 1.55
CA ARG A 86 -26.95 -17.73 1.06
C ARG A 86 -25.83 -16.70 0.94
N VAL A 87 -24.92 -16.67 1.93
CA VAL A 87 -23.73 -15.81 1.92
C VAL A 87 -22.70 -16.33 0.91
N ALA A 88 -22.57 -17.66 0.78
CA ALA A 88 -21.68 -18.29 -0.19
C ALA A 88 -21.95 -17.85 -1.63
N ILE A 89 -23.21 -17.86 -2.08
CA ILE A 89 -23.56 -17.46 -3.45
C ILE A 89 -23.20 -15.99 -3.70
N PHE A 90 -23.48 -15.10 -2.74
CA PHE A 90 -23.17 -13.67 -2.89
C PHE A 90 -21.65 -13.41 -2.95
N SER A 91 -20.89 -14.00 -2.02
CA SER A 91 -19.42 -13.85 -1.99
C SER A 91 -18.76 -14.42 -3.24
N VAL A 92 -19.20 -15.59 -3.72
CA VAL A 92 -18.64 -16.22 -4.93
C VAL A 92 -18.99 -15.44 -6.17
N ALA A 93 -20.21 -14.91 -6.27
CA ALA A 93 -20.60 -14.04 -7.39
C ALA A 93 -19.72 -12.77 -7.45
N ALA A 94 -19.46 -12.14 -6.30
CA ALA A 94 -18.58 -10.98 -6.21
C ALA A 94 -17.14 -11.32 -6.63
N LEU A 95 -16.60 -12.42 -6.12
CA LEU A 95 -15.25 -12.89 -6.45
C LEU A 95 -15.10 -13.27 -7.93
N TYR A 96 -16.11 -13.94 -8.48
CA TYR A 96 -16.18 -14.29 -9.90
C TYR A 96 -16.17 -13.03 -10.76
N PHE A 97 -16.99 -12.04 -10.40
CA PHE A 97 -17.05 -10.76 -11.11
C PHE A 97 -15.70 -10.05 -11.11
N THR A 98 -15.03 -9.94 -9.95
CA THR A 98 -13.66 -9.40 -9.85
C THR A 98 -12.66 -10.14 -10.73
N GLY A 99 -12.73 -11.48 -10.79
CA GLY A 99 -11.90 -12.29 -11.66
C GLY A 99 -12.13 -12.01 -13.14
N THR A 100 -13.40 -11.91 -13.57
CA THR A 100 -13.75 -11.63 -14.98
C THR A 100 -13.39 -10.23 -15.45
N LEU A 101 -13.30 -9.26 -14.53
CA LEU A 101 -12.87 -7.89 -14.84
C LEU A 101 -11.35 -7.75 -14.98
N GLY A 102 -10.57 -8.81 -14.75
CA GLY A 102 -9.10 -8.75 -14.81
C GLY A 102 -8.47 -7.96 -13.65
N LEU A 103 -9.24 -7.64 -12.61
CA LEU A 103 -8.77 -6.94 -11.40
C LEU A 103 -8.12 -7.88 -10.38
N TRP A 104 -7.90 -9.14 -10.77
CA TRP A 104 -7.41 -10.20 -9.90
C TRP A 104 -6.11 -9.83 -9.20
N ASP A 105 -5.12 -9.38 -9.98
CA ASP A 105 -3.79 -9.09 -9.47
C ASP A 105 -3.83 -7.97 -8.43
N LEU A 106 -4.57 -6.88 -8.72
CA LEU A 106 -4.76 -5.77 -7.78
C LEU A 106 -5.41 -6.23 -6.47
N CYS A 107 -6.43 -7.09 -6.55
CA CYS A 107 -7.09 -7.62 -5.37
C CYS A 107 -6.19 -8.53 -4.54
N MET A 108 -5.30 -9.30 -5.18
CA MET A 108 -4.33 -10.13 -4.46
C MET A 108 -3.21 -9.31 -3.84
N SER A 109 -2.75 -8.23 -4.48
CA SER A 109 -1.77 -7.32 -3.89
C SER A 109 -2.32 -6.64 -2.63
N THR A 110 -3.60 -6.23 -2.60
CA THR A 110 -4.19 -5.67 -1.36
C THR A 110 -4.32 -6.72 -0.26
N LEU A 111 -4.68 -7.95 -0.59
CA LEU A 111 -4.75 -9.04 0.39
C LEU A 111 -3.36 -9.41 0.92
N ALA A 112 -2.34 -9.42 0.06
CA ALA A 112 -0.94 -9.61 0.46
C ALA A 112 -0.43 -8.49 1.36
N LEU A 113 -0.77 -7.22 1.06
CA LEU A 113 -0.45 -6.06 1.89
C LEU A 113 -1.06 -6.19 3.29
N ILE A 114 -2.36 -6.48 3.36
CA ILE A 114 -3.07 -6.63 4.64
C ILE A 114 -2.53 -7.83 5.42
N ALA A 115 -2.34 -8.99 4.77
CA ALA A 115 -1.80 -10.19 5.41
C ALA A 115 -0.40 -9.94 5.98
N THR A 116 0.47 -9.29 5.21
CA THR A 116 1.82 -8.92 5.65
C THR A 116 1.78 -7.96 6.83
N ALA A 117 0.93 -6.93 6.78
CA ALA A 117 0.76 -5.98 7.87
C ALA A 117 0.27 -6.66 9.15
N VAL A 118 -0.71 -7.56 9.04
CA VAL A 118 -1.23 -8.34 10.17
C VAL A 118 -0.12 -9.23 10.76
N LEU A 119 0.64 -9.94 9.92
CA LEU A 119 1.73 -10.80 10.38
C LEU A 119 2.81 -10.00 11.11
N ILE A 120 3.26 -8.89 10.54
CA ILE A 120 4.26 -8.01 11.18
C ILE A 120 3.69 -7.45 12.49
N SER A 121 2.43 -7.02 12.51
CA SER A 121 1.78 -6.49 13.71
C SER A 121 1.65 -7.55 14.81
N VAL A 122 1.36 -8.81 14.47
CA VAL A 122 1.27 -9.91 15.44
C VAL A 122 2.66 -10.25 15.99
N VAL A 123 3.68 -10.32 15.13
CA VAL A 123 5.06 -10.61 15.53
C VAL A 123 5.65 -9.50 16.41
N LEU A 124 5.38 -8.24 16.10
CA LEU A 124 5.85 -7.08 16.86
C LEU A 124 4.95 -6.69 18.04
N GLY A 125 3.69 -7.15 18.07
CA GLY A 125 2.70 -6.78 19.08
C GLY A 125 2.50 -7.79 20.22
N ILE A 126 2.91 -9.05 20.03
CA ILE A 126 2.95 -10.07 21.10
C ILE A 126 4.20 -10.03 22.02
N PRO A 127 5.34 -9.34 21.72
CA PRO A 127 6.43 -9.20 22.68
C PRO A 127 6.10 -8.18 23.79
#